data_AF-A0A7R9C4S4-F1
#
_entry.id   AF-A0A7R9C4S4-F1
#
_cell.length_a   1.000
_cell.length_b   1.000
_cell.length_c   1.000
_cell.angle_alpha   90.00
_cell.angle_beta   90.00
_cell.angle_gamma   90.00
#
_symmetry.space_group_name_H-M   'P 1'
#
loop_
_entity.id
_entity.type
_entity.pdbx_description
1 polymer ?
#
loop_
_entity_poly.entity_id
_entity_poly.type
_entity_poly.pdbx_seq_one_letter_code
_entity_poly.pdbx_strand_id
1 'polypeptide(L)'
;MEFNAEEVFVFAIELAKEAGQIIREGFDSDKRVEIKTSSIDLVTEYDKKVEAFIFAAIAKRYPSHKLIGEETTAGSESGRNDFTDYPTWILDPIDGTMNFVHTFPHVAVSIGVTYEKEAVIGVIYNPILDQMYAARKGCGATLNNNPISVSKTTELSNALIFLEIGYAKDSEKGTCVAKNFETFLSQVHGLRCTGSAALQMCLIAQGAADAYAAFSLHVWDTAAGVVIVREA
;
A
#
# COMPACT_ATOMS: atom_id res chain seq x y z
N MET A 1 4.17 -28.48 -4.21
CA MET A 1 4.01 -27.78 -5.50
C MET A 1 4.91 -26.58 -5.42
N GLU A 2 5.81 -26.39 -6.38
CA GLU A 2 6.80 -25.30 -6.36
C GLU A 2 6.09 -23.96 -6.57
N PHE A 3 6.46 -22.93 -5.80
CA PHE A 3 5.85 -21.60 -5.92
C PHE A 3 6.26 -20.95 -7.25
N ASN A 4 5.31 -20.82 -8.18
CA ASN A 4 5.54 -20.16 -9.46
C ASN A 4 5.35 -18.64 -9.34
N ALA A 5 6.43 -17.93 -9.01
CA ALA A 5 6.41 -16.49 -8.79
C ALA A 5 5.99 -15.68 -10.04
N GLU A 6 6.24 -16.17 -11.26
CA GLU A 6 5.85 -15.47 -12.48
C GLU A 6 4.33 -15.50 -12.69
N GLU A 7 3.73 -16.68 -12.55
CA GLU A 7 2.28 -16.84 -12.71
C GLU A 7 1.50 -16.05 -11.64
N VAL A 8 1.99 -16.10 -10.39
CA VAL A 8 1.42 -15.35 -9.28
C VAL A 8 1.54 -13.83 -9.51
N PHE A 9 2.67 -13.37 -10.05
CA PHE A 9 2.88 -11.95 -10.36
C PHE A 9 1.93 -11.44 -11.44
N VAL A 10 1.79 -12.18 -12.55
CA VAL A 10 0.85 -11.82 -13.63
C VAL A 10 -0.58 -11.78 -13.10
N PHE A 11 -0.97 -12.77 -12.30
CA PHE A 11 -2.31 -12.81 -11.69
C PHE A 11 -2.55 -11.65 -10.72
N ALA A 12 -1.56 -11.26 -9.92
CA ALA A 12 -1.66 -10.10 -9.03
C ALA A 12 -1.91 -8.79 -9.80
N ILE A 13 -1.25 -8.60 -10.95
CA ILE A 13 -1.47 -7.44 -11.83
C ILE A 13 -2.89 -7.44 -12.41
N GLU A 14 -3.39 -8.60 -12.85
CA GLU A 14 -4.77 -8.75 -13.35
C GLU A 14 -5.78 -8.36 -12.26
N LEU A 15 -5.60 -8.90 -11.05
CA LEU A 15 -6.45 -8.59 -9.90
C LEU A 15 -6.45 -7.11 -9.55
N ALA A 16 -5.29 -6.47 -9.51
CA ALA A 16 -5.17 -5.05 -9.22
C ALA A 16 -5.92 -4.20 -10.26
N LYS A 17 -5.84 -4.55 -11.55
CA LYS A 17 -6.56 -3.85 -12.63
C LYS A 17 -8.08 -3.99 -12.49
N GLU A 18 -8.57 -5.19 -12.22
CA GLU A 18 -10.01 -5.46 -12.04
C GLU A 18 -10.54 -4.78 -10.77
N ALA A 19 -9.82 -4.87 -9.65
CA ALA A 19 -10.14 -4.14 -8.42
C ALA A 19 -10.15 -2.62 -8.65
N GLY A 20 -9.21 -2.09 -9.44
CA GLY A 20 -9.18 -0.68 -9.79
C GLY A 20 -10.42 -0.20 -10.56
N GLN A 21 -11.13 -1.08 -11.28
CA GLN A 21 -12.43 -0.73 -11.87
C GLN A 21 -13.48 -0.50 -10.79
N ILE A 22 -13.52 -1.35 -9.76
CA ILE A 22 -14.43 -1.20 -8.62
C ILE A 22 -14.16 0.12 -7.87
N ILE A 23 -12.88 0.47 -7.66
CA ILE A 23 -12.49 1.74 -7.02
C ILE A 23 -12.95 2.93 -7.88
N ARG A 24 -12.74 2.90 -9.20
CA ARG A 24 -13.20 3.96 -10.10
C ARG A 24 -14.71 4.16 -10.08
N GLU A 25 -15.49 3.08 -10.01
CA GLU A 25 -16.95 3.16 -9.88
C GLU A 25 -17.37 3.99 -8.66
N GLY A 26 -16.65 3.83 -7.54
CA GLY A 26 -16.95 4.52 -6.31
C GLY A 26 -16.33 5.89 -6.15
N PHE A 27 -15.28 6.23 -6.90
CA PHE A 27 -14.48 7.44 -6.66
C PHE A 27 -15.30 8.73 -6.72
N ASP A 28 -16.16 8.88 -7.74
CA ASP A 28 -17.03 10.07 -7.88
C ASP A 28 -18.49 9.82 -7.41
N SER A 29 -18.78 8.64 -6.86
CA SER A 29 -20.11 8.30 -6.36
C SER A 29 -20.32 8.78 -4.91
N ASP A 30 -21.59 8.82 -4.49
CA ASP A 30 -21.92 8.80 -3.07
C ASP A 30 -21.39 7.50 -2.43
N LYS A 31 -20.81 7.61 -1.23
CA LYS A 31 -20.17 6.50 -0.50
C LYS A 31 -20.80 6.37 0.87
N ARG A 32 -21.05 5.15 1.32
CA ARG A 32 -21.40 4.85 2.70
C ARG A 32 -20.12 4.75 3.52
N VAL A 33 -19.81 5.83 4.24
CA VAL A 33 -18.65 5.89 5.13
C VAL A 33 -19.02 5.37 6.52
N GLU A 34 -18.25 4.40 7.00
CA GLU A 34 -18.28 3.89 8.37
C GLU A 34 -16.98 4.29 9.08
N ILE A 35 -17.07 4.55 10.39
CA ILE A 35 -15.90 4.82 11.25
C ILE A 35 -15.48 3.50 11.89
N LYS A 36 -14.19 3.14 11.76
CA LYS A 36 -13.59 1.98 12.42
C LYS A 36 -13.22 2.33 13.87
N THR A 37 -11.94 2.57 14.16
CA THR A 37 -11.47 2.79 15.55
C THR A 37 -11.49 4.25 15.99
N SER A 38 -11.45 5.20 15.05
CA SER A 38 -11.37 6.64 15.35
C SER A 38 -11.91 7.49 14.21
N SER A 39 -12.19 8.79 14.46
CA SER A 39 -12.73 9.72 13.44
C SER A 39 -11.86 9.95 12.19
N ILE A 40 -10.66 9.36 12.13
CA ILE A 40 -9.74 9.42 10.99
C ILE A 40 -9.50 8.04 10.36
N ASP A 41 -10.08 7.00 10.95
CA ASP A 41 -9.98 5.61 10.54
C ASP A 41 -11.33 5.21 9.93
N LEU A 42 -11.40 5.29 8.59
CA LEU A 42 -12.62 5.21 7.81
C LEU A 42 -12.62 3.95 6.96
N VAL A 43 -13.81 3.41 6.68
CA VAL A 43 -14.04 2.33 5.72
C VAL A 43 -15.28 2.63 4.91
N THR A 44 -15.31 2.22 3.64
CA THR A 44 -16.50 2.30 2.79
C THR A 44 -16.97 0.92 2.34
N GLU A 45 -18.14 0.87 1.70
CA GLU A 45 -18.61 -0.34 1.04
C GLU A 45 -17.68 -0.81 -0.09
N TYR A 46 -16.87 0.10 -0.66
CA TYR A 46 -15.93 -0.23 -1.74
C TYR A 46 -14.70 -0.97 -1.23
N ASP A 47 -14.17 -0.62 -0.05
CA ASP A 47 -13.05 -1.33 0.60
C ASP A 47 -13.43 -2.82 0.78
N LYS A 48 -14.60 -3.07 1.36
CA LYS A 48 -15.15 -4.43 1.56
C LYS A 48 -15.42 -5.15 0.24
N LYS A 49 -15.93 -4.45 -0.79
CA LYS A 49 -16.22 -5.02 -2.12
C LYS A 49 -14.93 -5.45 -2.83
N VAL A 50 -13.88 -4.63 -2.78
CA VAL A 50 -12.57 -4.93 -3.37
C VAL A 50 -11.90 -6.12 -2.67
N GLU A 51 -11.88 -6.13 -1.34
CA GLU A 51 -11.29 -7.25 -0.58
C GLU A 51 -12.00 -8.57 -0.89
N ALA A 52 -13.33 -8.58 -0.83
CA ALA A 52 -14.12 -9.78 -1.12
C ALA A 52 -13.89 -10.30 -2.55
N PHE A 53 -13.78 -9.40 -3.53
CA PHE A 53 -13.48 -9.76 -4.92
C PHE A 53 -12.10 -10.43 -5.04
N ILE A 54 -11.05 -9.78 -4.52
CA ILE A 54 -9.67 -10.28 -4.62
C ILE A 54 -9.54 -11.61 -3.87
N PHE A 55 -10.06 -11.71 -2.65
CA PHE A 55 -9.99 -12.94 -1.85
C PHE A 55 -10.71 -14.10 -2.52
N ALA A 56 -11.90 -13.89 -3.07
CA ALA A 56 -12.63 -14.94 -3.79
C ALA A 56 -11.84 -15.43 -5.01
N ALA A 57 -11.21 -14.52 -5.77
CA ALA A 57 -10.41 -14.87 -6.93
C ALA A 57 -9.15 -15.65 -6.56
N ILE A 58 -8.42 -15.22 -5.50
CA ILE A 58 -7.24 -15.93 -5.01
C ILE A 58 -7.61 -17.30 -4.45
N ALA A 59 -8.64 -17.40 -3.60
CA ALA A 59 -9.05 -18.68 -3.01
C ALA A 59 -9.49 -19.70 -4.07
N LYS A 60 -10.07 -19.22 -5.18
CA LYS A 60 -10.44 -20.05 -6.33
C LYS A 60 -9.23 -20.57 -7.10
N ARG A 61 -8.24 -19.71 -7.37
CA ARG A 61 -7.05 -20.07 -8.19
C ARG A 61 -5.98 -20.80 -7.37
N TYR A 62 -5.80 -20.40 -6.13
CA TYR A 62 -4.77 -20.88 -5.22
C TYR A 62 -5.35 -21.25 -3.85
N PRO A 63 -6.13 -22.34 -3.75
CA PRO A 63 -6.84 -22.72 -2.51
C PRO A 63 -5.91 -23.06 -1.34
N SER A 64 -4.62 -23.31 -1.58
CA SER A 64 -3.61 -23.55 -0.54
C SER A 64 -2.87 -22.30 -0.08
N HIS A 65 -3.04 -21.17 -0.75
CA HIS A 65 -2.39 -19.91 -0.36
C HIS A 65 -3.13 -19.28 0.83
N LYS A 66 -2.38 -18.52 1.63
CA LYS A 66 -2.90 -17.77 2.79
C LYS A 66 -3.30 -16.37 2.38
N LEU A 67 -4.24 -15.78 3.12
CA LEU A 67 -4.78 -14.44 2.87
C LEU A 67 -4.70 -13.61 4.15
N ILE A 68 -4.14 -12.42 4.05
CA ILE A 68 -4.15 -11.37 5.08
C ILE A 68 -4.71 -10.12 4.40
N GLY A 69 -5.77 -9.55 4.95
CA GLY A 69 -6.41 -8.35 4.40
C GLY A 69 -6.79 -7.41 5.51
N GLU A 70 -6.73 -6.10 5.24
CA GLU A 70 -7.07 -5.09 6.23
C GLU A 70 -8.45 -5.32 6.85
N GLU A 71 -9.49 -5.48 6.05
CA GLU A 71 -10.87 -5.45 6.54
C GLU A 71 -11.26 -6.74 7.27
N THR A 72 -10.74 -7.88 6.81
CA THR A 72 -10.90 -9.17 7.48
C THR A 72 -10.03 -9.29 8.75
N THR A 73 -8.85 -8.67 8.78
CA THR A 73 -7.91 -8.77 9.91
C THR A 73 -8.21 -7.76 11.01
N ALA A 74 -8.75 -6.58 10.68
CA ALA A 74 -9.16 -5.57 11.66
C ALA A 74 -10.20 -6.10 12.68
N GLY A 75 -10.90 -7.19 12.36
CA GLY A 75 -11.87 -7.86 13.24
C GLY A 75 -11.40 -9.12 13.97
N SER A 76 -10.15 -9.58 13.79
CA SER A 76 -9.71 -10.88 14.34
C SER A 76 -8.32 -10.85 14.99
N GLU A 77 -8.19 -11.40 16.21
CA GLU A 77 -6.88 -11.62 16.87
C GLU A 77 -6.00 -12.65 16.13
N SER A 78 -6.58 -13.39 15.17
CA SER A 78 -5.95 -14.50 14.47
C SER A 78 -4.99 -14.11 13.35
N GLY A 79 -5.04 -12.87 12.84
CA GLY A 79 -4.20 -12.43 11.70
C GLY A 79 -2.69 -12.37 11.98
N ARG A 80 -2.25 -12.51 13.23
CA ARG A 80 -0.82 -12.55 13.60
C ARG A 80 -0.13 -13.88 13.26
N ASN A 81 -0.88 -14.97 12.99
CA ASN A 81 -0.31 -16.32 12.86
C ASN A 81 -0.10 -16.79 11.41
N ASP A 82 -0.48 -15.99 10.40
CA ASP A 82 -0.45 -16.41 8.99
C ASP A 82 0.78 -15.93 8.19
N PHE A 83 1.73 -15.26 8.86
CA PHE A 83 3.05 -15.01 8.31
C PHE A 83 3.91 -16.29 8.41
N THR A 84 3.69 -17.17 7.45
CA THR A 84 4.27 -18.52 7.42
C THR A 84 5.24 -18.68 6.25
N ASP A 85 5.78 -19.87 6.07
CA ASP A 85 6.62 -20.19 4.91
C ASP A 85 5.80 -20.47 3.63
N TYR A 86 4.47 -20.57 3.75
CA TYR A 86 3.57 -20.74 2.61
C TYR A 86 3.34 -19.42 1.87
N PRO A 87 2.95 -19.45 0.58
CA PRO A 87 2.57 -18.24 -0.13
C PRO A 87 1.40 -17.53 0.56
N THR A 88 1.63 -16.31 1.01
CA THR A 88 0.64 -15.47 1.71
C THR A 88 0.42 -14.18 0.93
N TRP A 89 -0.84 -13.93 0.56
CA TRP A 89 -1.26 -12.69 -0.09
C TRP A 89 -1.65 -11.69 0.98
N ILE A 90 -1.11 -10.50 0.90
CA ILE A 90 -1.30 -9.41 1.85
C ILE A 90 -1.93 -8.26 1.09
N LEU A 91 -3.15 -7.90 1.47
CA LEU A 91 -4.01 -6.99 0.72
C LEU A 91 -4.38 -5.77 1.56
N ASP A 92 -4.14 -4.60 0.99
CA ASP A 92 -4.90 -3.40 1.31
C ASP A 92 -5.86 -3.13 0.13
N PRO A 93 -7.19 -3.26 0.33
CA PRO A 93 -8.15 -3.09 -0.75
C PRO A 93 -8.19 -1.65 -1.28
N ILE A 94 -8.02 -0.65 -0.41
CA ILE A 94 -8.03 0.78 -0.74
C ILE A 94 -7.10 1.52 0.25
N ASP A 95 -5.81 1.56 -0.06
CA ASP A 95 -4.87 2.39 0.68
C ASP A 95 -5.18 3.86 0.38
N GLY A 96 -5.36 4.63 1.44
CA GLY A 96 -5.87 5.99 1.38
C GLY A 96 -7.39 6.09 1.35
N THR A 97 -8.12 5.29 2.14
CA THR A 97 -9.59 5.39 2.26
C THR A 97 -10.07 6.82 2.58
N MET A 98 -9.33 7.59 3.38
CA MET A 98 -9.65 9.01 3.62
C MET A 98 -9.59 9.83 2.33
N ASN A 99 -8.56 9.61 1.50
CA ASN A 99 -8.45 10.25 0.20
C ASN A 99 -9.60 9.82 -0.72
N PHE A 100 -9.96 8.54 -0.70
CA PHE A 100 -11.09 8.02 -1.46
C PHE A 100 -12.42 8.69 -1.08
N VAL A 101 -12.71 8.81 0.22
CA VAL A 101 -13.88 9.52 0.75
C VAL A 101 -13.93 10.97 0.27
N HIS A 102 -12.78 11.64 0.20
CA HIS A 102 -12.66 13.05 -0.18
C HIS A 102 -12.35 13.30 -1.67
N THR A 103 -12.40 12.26 -2.51
CA THR A 103 -12.07 12.32 -3.95
C THR A 103 -10.68 12.90 -4.25
N PHE A 104 -9.73 12.74 -3.32
CA PHE A 104 -8.32 13.06 -3.54
C PHE A 104 -7.66 11.91 -4.34
N PRO A 105 -7.02 12.16 -5.49
CA PRO A 105 -6.64 11.12 -6.46
C PRO A 105 -5.37 10.33 -6.08
N HIS A 106 -5.14 10.13 -4.78
CA HIS A 106 -4.03 9.38 -4.23
C HIS A 106 -4.57 8.19 -3.43
N VAL A 107 -5.13 7.25 -4.18
CA VAL A 107 -5.81 6.05 -3.70
C VAL A 107 -5.26 4.86 -4.48
N ALA A 108 -5.00 3.74 -3.81
CA ALA A 108 -4.47 2.56 -4.47
C ALA A 108 -5.04 1.26 -3.92
N VAL A 109 -5.07 0.23 -4.76
CA VAL A 109 -5.10 -1.16 -4.29
C VAL A 109 -3.66 -1.65 -4.14
N SER A 110 -3.33 -2.30 -3.03
CA SER A 110 -1.98 -2.81 -2.71
C SER A 110 -2.01 -4.31 -2.49
N ILE A 111 -1.27 -5.07 -3.31
CA ILE A 111 -1.19 -6.52 -3.27
C ILE A 111 0.28 -6.93 -3.10
N GLY A 112 0.63 -7.39 -1.90
CA GLY A 112 1.90 -8.03 -1.61
C GLY A 112 1.76 -9.55 -1.60
N VAL A 113 2.80 -10.27 -2.00
CA VAL A 113 2.90 -11.72 -1.77
C VAL A 113 4.20 -12.05 -1.07
N THR A 114 4.09 -12.81 0.01
CA THR A 114 5.24 -13.35 0.72
C THR A 114 5.34 -14.85 0.49
N TYR A 115 6.56 -15.38 0.45
CA TYR A 115 6.86 -16.81 0.36
C TYR A 115 8.11 -17.08 1.19
N GLU A 116 8.13 -18.14 2.00
CA GLU A 116 9.23 -18.43 2.94
C GLU A 116 9.55 -17.22 3.85
N LYS A 117 8.50 -16.54 4.32
CA LYS A 117 8.58 -15.31 5.15
C LYS A 117 9.34 -14.14 4.50
N GLU A 118 9.48 -14.14 3.18
CA GLU A 118 10.08 -13.06 2.43
C GLU A 118 9.06 -12.43 1.46
N ALA A 119 9.02 -11.11 1.37
CA ALA A 119 8.21 -10.41 0.37
C ALA A 119 8.85 -10.58 -1.01
N VAL A 120 8.13 -11.22 -1.94
CA VAL A 120 8.66 -11.64 -3.24
C VAL A 120 7.96 -10.96 -4.42
N ILE A 121 6.74 -10.46 -4.22
CA ILE A 121 5.94 -9.76 -5.23
C ILE A 121 5.27 -8.55 -4.58
N GLY A 122 5.30 -7.42 -5.27
CA GLY A 122 4.53 -6.24 -4.92
C GLY A 122 3.85 -5.64 -6.15
N VAL A 123 2.55 -5.39 -6.04
CA VAL A 123 1.73 -4.72 -7.06
C VAL A 123 0.91 -3.64 -6.36
N ILE A 124 1.06 -2.39 -6.78
CA ILE A 124 0.30 -1.24 -6.28
C ILE A 124 -0.28 -0.52 -7.48
N TYR A 125 -1.61 -0.37 -7.52
CA TYR A 125 -2.29 0.30 -8.63
C TYR A 125 -3.09 1.49 -8.13
N ASN A 126 -2.75 2.69 -8.61
CA ASN A 126 -3.61 3.86 -8.52
C ASN A 126 -4.52 3.91 -9.76
N PRO A 127 -5.82 3.60 -9.62
CA PRO A 127 -6.72 3.51 -10.76
C PRO A 127 -7.23 4.86 -11.25
N ILE A 128 -7.03 5.94 -10.47
CA ILE A 128 -7.46 7.30 -10.80
C ILE A 128 -6.43 7.99 -11.70
N LEU A 129 -5.15 7.77 -11.41
CA LEU A 129 -4.04 8.29 -12.21
C LEU A 129 -3.52 7.29 -13.26
N ASP A 130 -4.11 6.10 -13.30
CA ASP A 130 -3.69 4.96 -14.13
C ASP A 130 -2.19 4.63 -14.01
N GLN A 131 -1.76 4.42 -12.75
CA GLN A 131 -0.37 4.13 -12.41
C GLN A 131 -0.26 2.73 -11.78
N MET A 132 0.27 1.78 -12.55
CA MET A 132 0.58 0.43 -12.10
C MET A 132 2.06 0.32 -11.73
N TYR A 133 2.34 0.25 -10.43
CA TYR A 133 3.65 -0.08 -9.90
C TYR A 133 3.72 -1.58 -9.64
N ALA A 134 4.75 -2.24 -10.17
CA ALA A 134 4.88 -3.68 -10.03
C ALA A 134 6.34 -4.11 -9.96
N ALA A 135 6.64 -5.02 -9.05
CA ALA A 135 7.96 -5.63 -8.90
C ALA A 135 7.85 -7.08 -8.46
N ARG A 136 8.83 -7.88 -8.90
CA ARG A 136 9.08 -9.24 -8.46
C ARG A 136 10.55 -9.34 -8.07
N LYS A 137 10.84 -10.00 -6.96
CA LYS A 137 12.19 -10.15 -6.43
C LYS A 137 13.19 -10.59 -7.51
N GLY A 138 14.31 -9.87 -7.63
CA GLY A 138 15.38 -10.09 -8.60
C GLY A 138 15.05 -9.72 -10.05
N CYS A 139 13.95 -9.00 -10.31
CA CYS A 139 13.48 -8.69 -11.67
C CYS A 139 13.34 -7.19 -11.94
N GLY A 140 13.59 -6.33 -10.96
CA GLY A 140 13.42 -4.90 -11.09
C GLY A 140 11.98 -4.43 -10.82
N ALA A 141 11.84 -3.12 -10.60
CA ALA A 141 10.55 -2.45 -10.44
C ALA A 141 10.13 -1.69 -11.70
N THR A 142 8.82 -1.58 -11.92
CA THR A 142 8.26 -0.86 -13.06
C THR A 142 7.11 0.05 -12.67
N LEU A 143 6.92 1.13 -13.43
CA LEU A 143 5.70 1.93 -13.52
C LEU A 143 5.14 1.81 -14.93
N ASN A 144 3.93 1.27 -15.08
CA ASN A 144 3.27 1.04 -16.37
C ASN A 144 4.19 0.31 -17.36
N ASN A 145 4.86 -0.74 -16.86
CA ASN A 145 5.88 -1.56 -17.56
C ASN A 145 7.19 -0.85 -17.93
N ASN A 146 7.37 0.42 -17.58
CA ASN A 146 8.63 1.12 -17.74
C ASN A 146 9.49 0.92 -16.49
N PRO A 147 10.77 0.53 -16.61
CA PRO A 147 11.67 0.43 -15.46
C PRO A 147 11.75 1.75 -14.70
N ILE A 148 11.77 1.66 -13.37
CA ILE A 148 11.94 2.80 -12.48
C ILE A 148 13.17 2.58 -11.61
N SER A 149 13.71 3.68 -11.05
CA SER A 149 14.80 3.59 -10.09
C SER A 149 14.72 4.66 -9.03
N VAL A 150 15.20 4.35 -7.82
CA VAL A 150 15.29 5.33 -6.72
C VAL A 150 16.21 6.51 -7.08
N SER A 151 16.08 7.62 -6.34
CA SER A 151 16.96 8.77 -6.50
C SER A 151 18.39 8.46 -6.03
N LYS A 152 19.34 9.32 -6.42
CA LYS A 152 20.75 9.25 -5.97
C LYS A 152 21.06 10.26 -4.86
N THR A 153 20.05 10.86 -4.26
CA THR A 153 20.22 11.91 -3.25
C THR A 153 20.83 11.32 -1.98
N THR A 154 21.99 11.83 -1.56
CA THR A 154 22.69 11.38 -0.34
C THR A 154 22.65 12.39 0.79
N GLU A 155 22.38 13.67 0.49
CA GLU A 155 22.36 14.76 1.45
C GLU A 155 20.92 15.09 1.85
N LEU A 156 20.62 15.05 3.15
CA LEU A 156 19.28 15.30 3.67
C LEU A 156 18.73 16.69 3.28
N SER A 157 19.61 17.70 3.23
CA SER A 157 19.26 19.07 2.83
C SER A 157 18.74 19.21 1.40
N ASN A 158 19.04 18.23 0.54
CA ASN A 158 18.55 18.19 -0.84
C ASN A 158 17.33 17.27 -1.01
N ALA A 159 16.94 16.54 0.05
CA ALA A 159 15.92 15.51 -0.01
C ALA A 159 14.49 16.08 0.04
N LEU A 160 13.59 15.54 -0.77
CA LEU A 160 12.14 15.60 -0.62
C LEU A 160 11.69 14.35 0.14
N ILE A 161 11.10 14.50 1.32
CA ILE A 161 10.68 13.34 2.14
C ILE A 161 9.18 13.32 2.39
N PHE A 162 8.66 12.11 2.56
CA PHE A 162 7.30 11.86 3.03
C PHE A 162 7.29 11.62 4.54
N LEU A 163 6.35 12.26 5.21
CA LEU A 163 5.98 12.00 6.60
C LEU A 163 4.46 11.82 6.67
N GLU A 164 4.01 10.90 7.51
CA GLU A 164 2.57 10.70 7.75
C GLU A 164 2.08 11.44 9.00
N ILE A 165 0.85 11.95 8.90
CA ILE A 165 0.17 12.68 9.99
C ILE A 165 -0.64 11.70 10.87
N GLY A 166 -0.56 10.39 10.61
CA GLY A 166 -1.23 9.34 11.39
C GLY A 166 -1.08 9.55 12.91
N TYR A 167 -2.19 9.43 13.64
CA TYR A 167 -2.33 9.75 15.09
C TYR A 167 -2.30 11.23 15.50
N ALA A 168 -2.40 12.19 14.60
CA ALA A 168 -2.48 13.61 15.00
C ALA A 168 -3.63 13.93 15.98
N LYS A 169 -4.69 13.10 16.01
CA LYS A 169 -5.81 13.25 16.96
C LYS A 169 -5.64 12.50 18.29
N ASP A 170 -4.58 11.71 18.45
CA ASP A 170 -4.18 11.12 19.72
C ASP A 170 -3.31 12.15 20.46
N SER A 171 -3.61 12.46 21.72
CA SER A 171 -2.97 13.57 22.43
C SER A 171 -1.46 13.38 22.62
N GLU A 172 -1.03 12.16 22.95
CA GLU A 172 0.39 11.88 23.21
C GLU A 172 1.13 11.65 21.89
N LYS A 173 0.57 10.82 21.02
CA LYS A 173 1.21 10.50 19.72
C LYS A 173 1.19 11.69 18.76
N GLY A 174 0.14 12.50 18.77
CA GLY A 174 0.05 13.70 17.93
C GLY A 174 1.13 14.73 18.24
N THR A 175 1.53 14.86 19.51
CA THR A 175 2.67 15.71 19.90
C THR A 175 3.99 15.17 19.32
N CYS A 176 4.18 13.84 19.35
CA CYS A 176 5.35 13.20 18.74
C CYS A 176 5.38 13.44 17.22
N VAL A 177 4.26 13.26 16.54
CA VAL A 177 4.12 13.53 15.10
C VAL A 177 4.49 14.98 14.80
N ALA A 178 3.92 15.95 15.50
CA ALA A 178 4.23 17.37 15.31
C ALA A 178 5.72 17.66 15.47
N LYS A 179 6.36 17.09 16.50
CA LYS A 179 7.79 17.24 16.74
C LYS A 179 8.67 16.60 15.66
N ASN A 180 8.24 15.47 15.09
CA ASN A 180 8.93 14.86 13.95
C ASN A 180 8.90 15.78 12.74
N PHE A 181 7.74 16.35 12.40
CA PHE A 181 7.63 17.36 11.34
C PHE A 181 8.53 18.57 11.63
N GLU A 182 8.47 19.14 12.84
CA GLU A 182 9.31 20.26 13.26
C GLU A 182 10.80 19.96 13.09
N THR A 183 11.22 18.76 13.45
CA THR A 183 12.62 18.32 13.33
C THR A 183 13.09 18.35 11.88
N PHE A 184 12.28 17.84 10.94
CA PHE A 184 12.70 17.78 9.53
C PHE A 184 12.50 19.11 8.78
N LEU A 185 11.59 19.99 9.20
CA LEU A 185 11.22 21.21 8.46
C LEU A 185 12.40 22.08 8.03
N SER A 186 13.48 22.14 8.83
CA SER A 186 14.67 22.95 8.54
C SER A 186 15.83 22.17 7.91
N GLN A 187 15.69 20.85 7.77
CA GLN A 187 16.78 19.95 7.37
C GLN A 187 16.60 19.38 5.96
N VAL A 188 15.43 19.53 5.34
CA VAL A 188 15.09 18.91 4.05
C VAL A 188 14.68 19.96 3.02
N HIS A 189 14.76 19.60 1.74
CA HIS A 189 14.29 20.46 0.64
C HIS A 189 12.76 20.57 0.64
N GLY A 190 12.05 19.51 1.05
CA GLY A 190 10.61 19.60 1.23
C GLY A 190 10.01 18.43 2.00
N LEU A 191 8.85 18.70 2.58
CA LEU A 191 7.98 17.70 3.19
C LEU A 191 6.72 17.50 2.34
N ARG A 192 6.24 16.26 2.28
CA ARG A 192 4.93 15.91 1.71
C ARG A 192 4.22 14.93 2.65
N CYS A 193 2.89 15.00 2.63
CA CYS A 193 1.99 14.03 3.25
C CYS A 193 0.83 13.88 2.28
N THR A 194 0.66 12.69 1.71
CA THR A 194 -0.34 12.42 0.67
C THR A 194 -1.38 11.38 1.08
N GLY A 195 -1.26 10.78 2.27
CA GLY A 195 -2.32 9.97 2.87
C GLY A 195 -2.52 8.58 2.26
N SER A 196 -1.53 8.05 1.54
CA SER A 196 -1.47 6.64 1.10
C SER A 196 -0.01 6.18 1.22
N ALA A 197 0.23 5.22 2.12
CA ALA A 197 1.56 4.73 2.41
C ALA A 197 2.15 3.97 1.20
N ALA A 198 1.32 3.16 0.54
CA ALA A 198 1.70 2.37 -0.62
C ALA A 198 2.16 3.28 -1.77
N LEU A 199 1.42 4.35 -2.07
CA LEU A 199 1.81 5.28 -3.13
C LEU A 199 3.03 6.13 -2.76
N GLN A 200 3.22 6.49 -1.50
CA GLN A 200 4.45 7.17 -1.09
C GLN A 200 5.68 6.29 -1.30
N MET A 201 5.60 4.99 -0.96
CA MET A 201 6.67 4.03 -1.28
C MET A 201 6.91 3.93 -2.79
N CYS A 202 5.85 3.93 -3.60
CA CYS A 202 5.99 3.95 -5.06
C CYS A 202 6.68 5.22 -5.58
N LEU A 203 6.38 6.38 -4.99
CA LEU A 203 7.04 7.64 -5.32
C LEU A 203 8.53 7.64 -4.95
N ILE A 204 8.92 6.94 -3.88
CA ILE A 204 10.34 6.65 -3.57
C ILE A 204 10.96 5.77 -4.65
N ALA A 205 10.30 4.65 -4.99
CA ALA A 205 10.81 3.70 -5.97
C ALA A 205 11.02 4.30 -7.37
N GLN A 206 10.25 5.32 -7.75
CA GLN A 206 10.48 6.04 -9.02
C GLN A 206 11.42 7.24 -8.93
N GLY A 207 12.02 7.48 -7.76
CA GLY A 207 12.95 8.59 -7.52
C GLY A 207 12.28 9.97 -7.54
N ALA A 208 10.94 10.04 -7.38
CA ALA A 208 10.20 11.29 -7.29
C ALA A 208 10.30 11.95 -5.90
N ALA A 209 10.69 11.16 -4.89
CA ALA A 209 11.06 11.60 -3.55
C ALA A 209 12.17 10.67 -3.02
N ASP A 210 12.82 11.08 -1.93
CA ASP A 210 14.10 10.50 -1.51
C ASP A 210 13.99 9.62 -0.25
N ALA A 211 13.02 9.90 0.62
CA ALA A 211 12.77 9.06 1.80
C ALA A 211 11.31 9.10 2.25
N TYR A 212 10.87 8.03 2.91
CA TYR A 212 9.57 7.93 3.55
C TYR A 212 9.75 7.45 4.99
N ALA A 213 9.13 8.14 5.94
CA ALA A 213 9.05 7.70 7.34
C ALA A 213 7.62 7.81 7.87
N ALA A 214 7.14 6.71 8.45
CA ALA A 214 5.85 6.63 9.11
C ALA A 214 5.90 5.68 10.31
N PHE A 215 4.97 5.87 11.23
CA PHE A 215 4.80 5.01 12.40
C PHE A 215 3.47 4.29 12.35
N SER A 216 3.47 3.06 12.87
CA SER A 216 2.28 2.20 13.02
C SER A 216 1.53 1.88 11.74
N LEU A 217 2.27 1.78 10.63
CA LEU A 217 1.76 1.09 9.46
C LEU A 217 1.51 -0.39 9.79
N HIS A 218 0.52 -0.95 9.14
CA HIS A 218 0.23 -2.37 9.11
C HIS A 218 1.02 -3.06 8.00
N VAL A 219 0.96 -4.40 7.99
CA VAL A 219 1.67 -5.20 6.99
C VAL A 219 1.10 -5.00 5.58
N TRP A 220 -0.20 -4.74 5.46
CA TRP A 220 -0.85 -4.49 4.17
C TRP A 220 -0.44 -3.16 3.53
N ASP A 221 -0.19 -2.13 4.35
CA ASP A 221 0.35 -0.83 3.90
C ASP A 221 1.74 -0.95 3.24
N THR A 222 2.53 -1.96 3.64
CA THR A 222 3.98 -2.01 3.34
C THR A 222 4.41 -3.20 2.50
N ALA A 223 3.71 -4.34 2.55
CA ALA A 223 4.17 -5.59 1.95
C ALA A 223 4.52 -5.47 0.47
N ALA A 224 3.65 -4.84 -0.33
CA ALA A 224 3.89 -4.60 -1.75
C ALA A 224 4.98 -3.55 -1.98
N GLY A 225 4.87 -2.41 -1.28
CA GLY A 225 5.79 -1.28 -1.43
C GLY A 225 7.23 -1.63 -1.12
N VAL A 226 7.49 -2.51 -0.13
CA VAL A 226 8.84 -2.96 0.22
C VAL A 226 9.52 -3.66 -0.96
N VAL A 227 8.80 -4.51 -1.69
CA VAL A 227 9.34 -5.19 -2.88
C VAL A 227 9.64 -4.17 -3.96
N ILE A 228 8.70 -3.27 -4.23
CA ILE A 228 8.82 -2.24 -5.28
C ILE A 228 10.01 -1.30 -5.01
N VAL A 229 10.21 -0.85 -3.77
CA VAL A 229 11.34 0.02 -3.40
C VAL A 229 12.68 -0.72 -3.47
N ARG A 230 12.76 -1.99 -3.06
CA ARG A 230 14.02 -2.75 -3.06
C ARG A 230 14.48 -3.15 -4.47
N GLU A 231 13.55 -3.29 -5.40
CA GLU A 231 13.83 -3.67 -6.79
C GLU A 231 14.06 -2.44 -7.70
N ALA A 232 13.92 -1.23 -7.18
CA ALA A 232 14.21 0.03 -7.85
C ALA A 232 15.64 0.54 -7.60
#